data_AF-A0AB73INB6-F1
#
_entry.id   AF-A0AB73INB6-F1
#
_cell.length_a   1.000
_cell.length_b   1.000
_cell.length_c   1.000
_cell.angle_alpha   90.00
_cell.angle_beta   90.00
_cell.angle_gamma   90.00
#
_symmetry.space_group_name_H-M   'P 1'
#
loop_
_entity.id
_entity.type
_entity.pdbx_description
1 polymer ?
#
loop_
_entity_poly.entity_id
_entity_poly.type
_entity_poly.pdbx_seq_one_letter_code
_entity_poly.pdbx_strand_id
1 'polypeptide(L)' 'MLRDESEAYGDAVPPAGVPAHFKRCNGHIHDFTLMAAHITDADTALREEGEPLRLAFLAR' A
#
# COMPACT_ATOMS: atom_id res chain seq x y z
N MET A 1 8.40 -9.98 9.84
CA MET A 1 7.91 -11.14 9.07
C MET A 1 7.06 -10.71 7.88
N LEU A 2 6.10 -9.80 8.04
CA LEU A 2 5.19 -9.37 6.96
C LEU A 2 5.85 -8.67 5.76
N ARG A 3 7.03 -8.05 5.94
CA ARG A 3 7.69 -7.34 4.84
C ARG A 3 8.04 -8.26 3.67
N ASP A 4 8.79 -9.32 3.95
CA ASP A 4 9.34 -10.18 2.90
C ASP A 4 8.21 -10.94 2.17
N GLU A 5 7.16 -11.33 2.90
CA GLU A 5 5.96 -11.96 2.33
C GLU A 5 5.19 -10.99 1.41
N SER A 6 4.99 -9.74 1.83
CA SER A 6 4.34 -8.72 1.01
C SER A 6 5.15 -8.35 -0.24
N GLU A 7 6.48 -8.27 -0.13
CA GLU A 7 7.38 -8.05 -1.28
C GLU A 7 7.26 -9.24 -2.27
N ALA A 8 7.32 -10.48 -1.78
CA ALA A 8 7.18 -11.67 -2.63
C ALA A 8 5.81 -11.76 -3.31
N TYR A 9 4.72 -11.40 -2.61
CA TYR A 9 3.39 -11.36 -3.21
C TYR A 9 3.27 -10.25 -4.25
N GLY A 10 3.81 -9.06 -3.97
CA GLY A 10 3.86 -7.94 -4.91
C GLY A 10 4.58 -8.30 -6.22
N ASP A 11 5.63 -9.12 -6.14
CA ASP A 11 6.36 -9.61 -7.31
C ASP A 11 5.60 -10.72 -8.08
N ALA A 12 4.82 -11.56 -7.38
CA ALA A 12 4.14 -12.70 -7.97
C ALA A 12 2.84 -12.35 -8.71
N VAL A 13 2.15 -11.28 -8.29
CA VAL A 13 0.82 -10.92 -8.80
C VAL A 13 0.82 -10.39 -10.25
N PRO A 14 1.71 -9.45 -10.64
CA PRO A 14 1.72 -8.93 -12.01
C PRO A 14 1.97 -10.00 -13.10
N PRO A 15 2.92 -10.95 -12.93
CA PRO A 15 3.10 -12.06 -13.88
C PRO A 15 1.87 -12.97 -14.02
N ALA A 16 0.99 -13.03 -13.02
CA ALA A 16 -0.27 -13.77 -13.08
C ALA A 16 -1.38 -13.04 -13.86
N GLY A 17 -1.08 -11.87 -14.45
CA GLY A 17 -2.03 -11.09 -15.25
C GLY A 17 -2.95 -10.17 -14.45
N VAL A 18 -2.71 -10.02 -13.15
CA VAL A 18 -3.47 -9.12 -12.28
C VAL A 18 -2.73 -7.78 -12.18
N PRO A 19 -3.35 -6.65 -12.58
CA PRO A 19 -2.77 -5.34 -12.36
C PRO A 19 -2.60 -5.08 -10.86
N ALA A 20 -1.36 -4.87 -10.43
CA ALA A 20 -1.04 -4.60 -9.03
C ALA A 20 0.00 -3.48 -8.94
N HIS A 21 -0.09 -2.71 -7.86
CA HIS A 21 0.88 -1.70 -7.48
C HIS A 21 1.35 -1.99 -6.06
N PHE A 22 2.66 -2.07 -5.86
CA PHE A 22 3.28 -2.31 -4.57
C PHE A 22 4.15 -1.12 -4.19
N LYS A 23 4.01 -0.62 -2.96
CA LYS A 23 4.82 0.46 -2.42
C LYS A 23 5.42 0.03 -1.10
N ARG A 24 6.73 0.28 -0.95
CA ARG A 24 7.42 0.13 0.32
C ARG A 24 7.49 1.47 1.08
N CYS A 25 7.09 1.43 2.34
CA CYS A 25 7.16 2.56 3.27
C CYS A 25 8.41 2.41 4.15
N ASN A 26 9.56 2.85 3.64
CA ASN A 26 10.84 2.75 4.37
C ASN A 26 10.79 3.54 5.68
N GLY A 27 11.36 2.95 6.75
CA GLY A 27 11.41 3.58 8.07
C GLY A 27 10.15 3.42 8.92
N HIS A 28 9.09 2.82 8.37
CA HIS A 28 7.82 2.62 9.07
C HIS A 28 7.67 1.20 9.61
N ILE A 29 6.90 1.10 10.70
CA ILE A 29 6.50 -0.16 11.31
C ILE A 29 5.17 -0.65 10.72
N HIS A 30 4.82 -1.90 11.03
CA HIS A 30 3.48 -2.41 10.74
C HIS A 30 2.41 -1.51 11.37
N ASP A 31 1.32 -1.27 10.65
CA ASP A 31 0.18 -0.46 11.06
C ASP A 31 0.49 1.00 11.41
N PHE A 32 1.61 1.56 10.92
CA PHE A 32 1.92 2.99 11.10
C PHE A 32 0.80 3.91 10.59
N THR A 33 -0.02 3.45 9.64
CA THR A 33 -1.19 4.17 9.13
C THR A 33 -2.29 4.35 10.17
N LEU A 34 -2.37 3.49 11.20
CA LEU A 34 -3.30 3.65 12.33
C LEU A 34 -2.83 4.70 13.34
N MET A 35 -1.62 5.25 13.16
CA MET A 35 -1.00 6.23 14.04
C MET A 35 -1.05 7.64 13.47
N ALA A 36 -2.08 7.94 12.67
CA ALA A 36 -2.41 9.30 12.26
C ALA A 36 -2.45 10.21 13.51
N ALA A 37 -1.84 11.40 13.41
CA ALA A 37 -1.48 12.33 14.51
C ALA A 37 -0.17 12.06 15.27
N HIS A 38 0.47 10.90 15.11
CA HIS A 38 1.78 10.61 15.72
C HIS A 38 2.90 10.42 14.70
N ILE A 39 2.55 9.94 13.50
CA ILE A 39 3.49 9.77 12.38
C ILE A 39 2.98 10.62 11.23
N THR A 40 3.74 11.65 10.84
CA THR A 40 3.39 12.58 9.76
C THR A 40 3.08 11.86 8.45
N ASP A 41 3.79 10.78 8.16
CA ASP A 41 3.64 10.03 6.92
C ASP A 41 2.38 9.15 6.90
N ALA A 42 1.73 8.88 8.04
CA ALA A 42 0.57 8.00 8.14
C ALA A 42 -0.61 8.50 7.29
N ASP A 43 -0.95 9.79 7.43
CA ASP A 43 -2.03 10.41 6.66
C ASP A 43 -1.70 10.47 5.16
N THR A 44 -0.43 10.71 4.84
CA THR A 44 0.03 10.72 3.44
C THR A 44 -0.11 9.34 2.81
N ALA A 45 0.33 8.29 3.51
CA ALA A 45 0.22 6.91 3.04
C ALA A 45 -1.25 6.48 2.85
N LEU A 46 -2.13 6.79 3.81
CA LEU A 46 -3.56 6.50 3.70
C LEU A 46 -4.21 7.18 2.49
N ARG A 47 -3.86 8.45 2.23
CA ARG A 47 -4.39 9.18 1.07
C ARG A 47 -3.88 8.58 -0.25
N GLU A 48 -2.61 8.19 -0.31
CA GLU A 48 -2.02 7.58 -1.50
C GLU A 48 -2.59 6.18 -1.78
N GLU A 49 -2.95 5.41 -0.76
CA GLU A 49 -3.62 4.12 -0.92
C GLU A 49 -5.11 4.27 -1.29
N GLY A 50 -5.78 5.31 -0.78
CA GLY A 50 -7.20 5.56 -1.05
C GLY A 50 -7.49 6.05 -2.47
N GLU A 51 -6.55 6.74 -3.12
CA GLU A 51 -6.77 7.30 -4.46
C GLU A 51 -6.92 6.22 -5.54
N PRO A 52 -6.05 5.20 -5.64
CA PRO A 52 -6.27 4.06 -6.54
C PRO A 52 -7.61 3.36 -6.31
N LEU A 53 -8.02 3.20 -5.05
CA LEU A 53 -9.32 2.61 -4.71
C LEU A 53 -10.47 3.47 -5.24
N ARG A 54 -10.41 4.78 -5.03
CA ARG A 54 -11.40 5.73 -5.56
C ARG A 54 -11.49 5.64 -7.08
N LEU A 55 -10.35 5.65 -7.78
CA LEU A 55 -10.29 5.56 -9.23
C LEU A 55 -10.84 4.22 -9.76
N ALA A 56 -10.57 3.11 -9.09
CA ALA A 56 -11.09 1.80 -9.47
C ALA A 56 -12.62 1.74 -9.46
N PHE A 57 -13.28 2.47 -8.56
CA PHE A 57 -14.73 2.57 -8.53
C PHE A 57 -15.31 3.56 -9.55
N LEU A 58 -14.52 4.54 -10.01
CA LEU A 58 -14.92 5.51 -11.03
C LEU A 58 -14.68 5.04 -12.47
N ALA A 59 -13.85 4.02 -12.67
CA ALA A 59 -13.59 3.43 -13.98
C ALA A 59 -14.68 2.44 -14.44
N ARG A 60 -15.80 2.37 -13.71
CA ARG A 60 -17.03 1.63 -14.07
C ARG A 60 -18.01 2.53 -14.79
#